data_AF-A0A3D5AY30-F1
#
_entry.id   AF-A0A3D5AY30-F1
#
_cell.length_a   1.000
_cell.length_b   1.000
_cell.length_c   1.000
_cell.angle_alpha   90.00
_cell.angle_beta   90.00
_cell.angle_gamma   90.00
#
_symmetry.space_group_name_H-M   'P 1'
#
loop_
_entity.id
_entity.type
_entity.pdbx_description
1 polymer ?
#
loop_
_entity_poly.entity_id
_entity_poly.type
_entity_poly.pdbx_seq_one_letter_code
_entity_poly.pdbx_strand_id
1 'polypeptide(L)' 'GLYNGFLAAGLIWGVSLGAAGTAITMFFLACVIVAGVFGALTASRKILWIQAMPAVVALALVIAS' A
#
# COMPACT_ATOMS: atom_id res chain seq x y z
N GLY A 1 -7.62 8.58 7.85
CA GLY A 1 -6.80 9.49 8.65
C GLY A 1 -5.66 10.05 7.82
N LEU A 2 -5.00 11.11 8.28
CA LEU A 2 -3.98 11.84 7.54
C LEU A 2 -2.82 10.96 7.06
N TYR A 3 -2.31 10.06 7.91
CA TYR A 3 -1.22 9.12 7.56
C TYR A 3 -1.55 8.24 6.36
N ASN A 4 -2.73 7.62 6.36
CA ASN A 4 -3.21 6.83 5.21
C ASN A 4 -3.45 7.72 3.97
N GLY A 5 -3.77 9.00 4.17
CA GLY A 5 -3.87 9.99 3.09
C GLY A 5 -2.53 10.23 2.39
N PHE A 6 -1.43 10.35 3.15
CA PHE A 6 -0.09 10.46 2.56
C PHE A 6 0.31 9.20 1.78
N LEU A 7 -0.01 8.01 2.32
CA LEU A 7 0.22 6.75 1.60
C LEU A 7 -0.56 6.72 0.28
N ALA A 8 -1.83 7.13 0.30
CA ALA A 8 -2.67 7.19 -0.90
C ALA A 8 -2.14 8.20 -1.93
N ALA A 9 -1.70 9.39 -1.49
CA ALA A 9 -1.11 10.39 -2.37
C ALA A 9 0.18 9.89 -3.04
N GLY A 10 1.04 9.18 -2.29
CA GLY A 10 2.24 8.54 -2.84
C GLY A 10 1.93 7.48 -3.89
N LEU A 11 0.88 6.68 -3.68
CA LEU A 11 0.42 5.69 -4.66
C LEU A 11 -0.14 6.35 -5.93
N ILE A 12 -0.97 7.38 -5.79
CA ILE A 12 -1.51 8.14 -6.93
C ILE A 12 -0.36 8.75 -7.73
N TRP A 13 0.64 9.32 -7.05
CA TRP A 13 1.81 9.88 -7.71
C TRP A 13 2.63 8.81 -8.44
N GLY A 14 2.92 7.68 -7.80
CA GLY A 14 3.64 6.56 -8.43
C GLY A 14 2.92 6.04 -9.68
N VAL A 15 1.61 5.82 -9.59
CA VAL A 15 0.80 5.37 -10.75
C VAL A 15 0.77 6.42 -11.86
N SER A 16 0.70 7.71 -11.53
CA SER A 16 0.65 8.79 -12.53
C SER A 16 1.90 8.88 -13.42
N LEU A 17 3.03 8.35 -12.95
CA LEU A 17 4.31 8.33 -13.67
C LEU A 17 4.47 7.10 -14.58
N GLY A 18 3.50 6.19 -14.60
CA GLY A 18 3.56 4.95 -15.38
C GLY A 18 4.78 4.10 -15.01
N ALA A 19 5.50 3.59 -16.03
CA ALA A 19 6.66 2.73 -15.82
C ALA A 19 7.79 3.39 -14.99
N ALA A 20 7.94 4.71 -15.06
CA ALA A 20 8.95 5.43 -14.26
C ALA A 20 8.59 5.48 -12.76
N GLY A 21 7.31 5.28 -12.42
CA GLY A 21 6.81 5.31 -11.05
C GLY A 21 6.68 3.95 -10.37
N THR A 22 7.01 2.85 -11.06
CA THR A 22 6.86 1.49 -10.53
C THR A 22 7.54 1.31 -9.16
N ALA A 23 8.78 1.81 -9.00
CA ALA A 23 9.50 1.73 -7.72
C ALA A 23 8.80 2.51 -6.59
N ILE A 24 8.21 3.66 -6.91
CA ILE A 24 7.46 4.49 -5.95
C ILE A 24 6.20 3.75 -5.51
N THR A 25 5.44 3.21 -6.47
CA THR A 25 4.23 2.42 -6.20
C THR A 25 4.54 1.20 -5.33
N MET A 26 5.60 0.44 -5.66
CA MET A 26 6.04 -0.71 -4.86
C MET A 26 6.42 -0.31 -3.43
N PHE A 27 7.18 0.78 -3.26
CA PHE A 27 7.58 1.28 -1.95
C PHE A 27 6.38 1.66 -1.07
N PHE A 28 5.42 2.41 -1.62
CA PHE A 28 4.23 2.80 -0.87
C PHE A 28 3.31 1.62 -0.58
N LEU A 29 3.17 0.66 -1.50
CA LEU A 29 2.43 -0.59 -1.22
C LEU A 29 3.08 -1.38 -0.08
N ALA A 30 4.41 -1.51 -0.07
CA ALA A 30 5.13 -2.15 1.04
C ALA A 30 4.87 -1.42 2.37
N CYS A 31 4.90 -0.08 2.38
CA CYS A 31 4.55 0.72 3.56
C CYS A 31 3.12 0.45 4.04
N VAL A 32 2.15 0.38 3.12
CA VAL A 32 0.74 0.06 3.44
C VAL A 32 0.61 -1.33 4.04
N ILE A 33 1.35 -2.32 3.53
CA ILE A 33 1.35 -3.68 4.06
C ILE A 33 1.89 -3.69 5.50
N VAL A 34 3.05 -3.08 5.74
CA VAL A 34 3.67 -3.00 7.09
C VAL A 34 2.74 -2.29 8.07
N ALA A 35 2.19 -1.14 7.68
CA ALA A 35 1.22 -0.39 8.50
C ALA A 35 -0.06 -1.21 8.76
N GLY A 36 -0.54 -1.95 7.76
CA GLY A 36 -1.71 -2.81 7.89
C GLY A 36 -1.49 -3.99 8.83
N VAL A 37 -0.32 -4.63 8.77
CA VAL A 37 0.06 -5.71 9.71
C VAL A 37 0.21 -5.17 11.13
N PHE A 38 0.93 -4.06 11.31
CA PHE A 38 1.11 -3.45 12.62
C PHE A 38 -0.22 -2.99 13.22
N GLY A 39 -1.08 -2.34 12.42
CA GLY A 39 -2.42 -1.93 12.82
C GLY A 39 -3.32 -3.12 13.16
N ALA A 40 -3.19 -4.25 12.45
CA ALA A 40 -3.92 -5.46 12.77
C ALA A 40 -3.52 -6.08 14.12
N LEU A 41 -2.23 -6.01 14.46
CA LEU A 41 -1.69 -6.51 15.73
C LEU A 41 -2.05 -5.61 16.92
N THR A 42 -2.10 -4.29 16.71
CA THR A 42 -2.22 -3.31 17.81
C THR A 42 -3.61 -2.73 18.00
N ALA A 43 -4.40 -2.56 16.94
CA ALA A 43 -5.68 -1.86 17.00
C ALA A 43 -6.87 -2.78 16.67
N SER A 44 -6.89 -3.41 15.50
CA SER A 44 -7.99 -4.28 15.10
C SER A 44 -7.61 -5.23 13.97
N ARG A 45 -7.90 -6.54 14.14
CA ARG A 45 -7.71 -7.55 13.08
C ARG A 45 -8.43 -7.23 11.77
N LYS A 46 -9.48 -6.39 11.80
CA LYS A 46 -10.17 -5.92 10.59
C LYS A 46 -9.24 -5.17 9.62
N ILE A 47 -8.21 -4.51 10.15
CA ILE A 47 -7.22 -3.74 9.36
C ILE A 47 -6.43 -4.66 8.43
N LEU A 48 -6.19 -5.91 8.84
CA LEU A 48 -5.50 -6.90 8.01
C LEU A 48 -6.25 -7.13 6.68
N TRP A 49 -7.58 -7.24 6.75
CA TRP A 49 -8.43 -7.55 5.60
C TRP A 49 -8.74 -6.34 4.72
N ILE A 50 -8.76 -5.12 5.29
CA ILE A 50 -9.13 -3.90 4.56
C ILE A 50 -7.91 -3.13 4.05
N GLN A 51 -6.74 -3.32 4.66
CA GLN A 51 -5.53 -2.57 4.33
C GLN A 51 -4.39 -3.46 3.86
N ALA A 52 -3.98 -4.46 4.66
CA ALA A 52 -2.82 -5.28 4.32
C ALA A 52 -3.11 -6.22 3.13
N MET A 53 -4.21 -6.96 3.16
CA MET A 53 -4.57 -7.93 2.11
C MET A 53 -4.72 -7.27 0.73
N PRO A 54 -5.47 -6.16 0.56
CA PRO A 54 -5.56 -5.49 -0.73
C PRO A 54 -4.22 -4.94 -1.22
N ALA A 55 -3.37 -4.45 -0.32
CA ALA A 55 -2.05 -3.94 -0.67
C ALA A 55 -1.10 -5.06 -1.13
N VAL A 56 -1.16 -6.25 -0.52
CA VAL A 56 -0.41 -7.42 -0.98
C VAL A 56 -0.87 -7.83 -2.39
N VAL A 57 -2.18 -7.88 -2.64
CA VAL A 57 -2.72 -8.21 -3.96
C VAL A 57 -2.26 -7.19 -5.00
N ALA A 58 -2.36 -5.90 -4.69
CA ALA A 58 -1.90 -4.84 -5.57
C ALA A 58 -0.40 -4.95 -5.87
N LEU A 59 0.43 -5.25 -4.86
CA LEU A 59 1.88 -5.41 -5.04
C LEU A 59 2.21 -6.60 -5.94
N ALA A 60 1.53 -7.73 -5.75
CA ALA A 60 1.69 -8.90 -6.60
C ALA A 60 1.33 -8.60 -8.07
N LEU A 61 0.26 -7.84 -8.31
CA LEU A 61 -0.13 -7.42 -9.66
C LEU A 61 0.91 -6.49 -10.30
N VAL A 62 1.48 -5.56 -9.55
CA VAL A 62 2.54 -4.65 -10.04
C VAL A 62 3.84 -5.39 -10.36
N ILE A 63 4.14 -6.48 -9.64
CA ILE A 63 5.31 -7.33 -9.94
C ILE A 63 5.06 -8.22 -11.17
N ALA A 64 3.80 -8.60 -11.41
CA ALA A 64 3.41 -9.46 -12.52
C ALA A 64 3.18 -8.71 -13.85
N SER A 65 3.09 -7.38 -13.82
CA SER A 65 2.88 -6.50 -14.99
C SER A 65 4.19 -6.09 -15.65
#